data_AF-A0A950SYW3-F1
#
_entry.id   AF-A0A950SYW3-F1
#
_cell.length_a   1.000
_cell.length_b   1.000
_cell.length_c   1.000
_cell.angle_alpha   90.00
_cell.angle_beta   90.00
_cell.angle_gamma   90.00
#
_symmetry.space_group_name_H-M   'P 1'
#
loop_
_entity.id
_entity.type
_entity.pdbx_description
1 polymer ?
#
loop_
_entity_poly.entity_id
_entity_poly.type
_entity_poly.pdbx_seq_one_letter_code
_entity_poly.pdbx_strand_id
1 'polypeptide(L)'
;MNICQKTSRVFRYLVSAFGLGTVISWSSPSDAYIQQIVIDQTVTVDFTPIILGTSTPDTTMTSYTIYTGRIFGELELDDPDNNKIITDIDLAPKNKRRVEYVANFEIVTPTDPAQRSGLMIHAVPNRGGNAINTSALIQGATYVQ
;
A
#
# COMPACT_ATOMS: atom_id res chain seq x y z
N MET A 1 4.45 -32.14 70.91
CA MET A 1 5.82 -32.59 71.18
C MET A 1 6.56 -32.61 69.85
N ASN A 2 7.49 -31.67 69.70
CA ASN A 2 8.62 -31.55 68.78
C ASN A 2 8.48 -31.79 67.26
N ILE A 3 8.63 -30.65 66.58
CA ILE A 3 9.20 -30.37 65.26
C ILE A 3 10.32 -31.36 64.86
N CYS A 4 10.29 -31.79 63.59
CA CYS A 4 11.52 -32.09 62.84
C CYS A 4 11.37 -31.55 61.41
N GLN A 5 11.97 -30.39 61.16
CA GLN A 5 12.21 -29.89 59.81
C GLN A 5 13.37 -30.67 59.19
N LYS A 6 13.20 -31.14 57.95
CA LYS A 6 14.31 -31.61 57.12
C LYS A 6 14.31 -30.82 55.81
N THR A 7 15.21 -29.86 55.74
CA THR A 7 15.61 -29.16 54.52
C THR A 7 16.41 -30.10 53.64
N SER A 8 16.09 -30.17 52.33
CA SER A 8 17.13 -30.34 51.32
C SER A 8 16.64 -29.85 49.96
N ARG A 9 17.37 -28.86 49.46
CA ARG A 9 17.31 -28.29 48.11
C ARG A 9 17.59 -29.37 47.07
N VAL A 10 16.72 -29.54 46.08
CA VAL A 10 17.14 -29.76 44.68
C VAL A 10 16.09 -29.14 43.75
N PHE A 11 16.26 -27.84 43.52
CA PHE A 11 15.82 -27.22 42.28
C PHE A 11 16.70 -27.82 41.18
N ARG A 12 16.10 -28.34 40.10
CA ARG A 12 16.44 -27.99 38.71
C ARG A 12 15.89 -29.00 37.69
N TYR A 13 15.43 -28.42 36.58
CA TYR A 13 15.25 -28.99 35.24
C TYR A 13 13.97 -29.79 34.97
N LEU A 14 12.87 -29.07 34.78
CA LEU A 14 11.92 -29.36 33.69
C LEU A 14 11.49 -28.04 33.02
N VAL A 15 12.42 -27.39 32.31
CA VAL A 15 12.05 -26.46 31.23
C VAL A 15 11.94 -27.32 29.98
N SER A 16 10.74 -27.82 29.70
CA SER A 16 10.43 -28.55 28.48
C SER A 16 9.69 -27.63 27.52
N ALA A 17 10.44 -27.17 26.50
CA ALA A 17 10.02 -26.87 25.13
C ALA A 17 8.64 -26.21 24.92
N PHE A 18 8.56 -24.90 25.12
CA PHE A 18 7.64 -24.03 24.35
C PHE A 18 8.48 -23.19 23.39
N GLY A 19 8.96 -23.81 22.31
CA GLY A 19 9.87 -23.18 21.38
C GLY A 19 9.49 -23.50 19.95
N LEU A 20 9.11 -22.45 19.22
CA LEU A 20 8.82 -22.37 17.79
C LEU A 20 7.49 -22.95 17.31
N GLY A 21 6.56 -22.05 16.95
CA GLY A 21 5.72 -22.35 15.80
C GLY A 21 4.33 -21.74 15.73
N THR A 22 4.06 -20.53 16.23
CA THR A 22 2.90 -19.75 15.75
C THR A 22 3.15 -18.25 15.92
N VAL A 23 3.85 -17.62 14.97
CA VAL A 23 3.62 -16.19 14.69
C VAL A 23 2.55 -16.17 13.61
N ILE A 24 1.31 -16.46 13.99
CA ILE A 24 0.17 -16.18 13.13
C ILE A 24 0.02 -14.67 13.18
N SER A 25 0.37 -14.04 12.06
CA SER A 25 0.21 -12.62 11.78
C SER A 25 -1.14 -12.12 12.30
N TRP A 26 -1.14 -11.40 13.42
CA TRP A 26 -2.19 -10.42 13.69
C TRP A 26 -1.95 -9.27 12.72
N SER A 27 -2.46 -9.39 11.50
CA SER A 27 -2.77 -8.19 10.73
C SER A 27 -3.90 -7.52 11.50
N SER A 28 -3.63 -6.39 12.16
CA SER A 28 -4.71 -5.55 12.65
C SER A 28 -5.67 -5.33 11.48
N PRO A 29 -6.98 -5.56 11.65
CA PRO A 29 -7.92 -5.13 10.63
C PRO A 29 -7.70 -3.62 10.46
N SER A 30 -7.20 -3.20 9.30
CA SER A 30 -7.31 -1.79 8.93
C SER A 30 -8.71 -1.63 8.38
N ASP A 31 -9.59 -0.92 9.08
CA ASP A 31 -10.99 -0.79 8.68
C ASP A 31 -11.22 0.37 7.68
N ALA A 32 -10.24 0.59 6.81
CA ALA A 32 -10.38 1.41 5.60
C ALA A 32 -10.66 0.49 4.41
N TYR A 33 -11.86 0.61 3.84
CA TYR A 33 -12.31 -0.28 2.76
C TYR A 33 -12.49 0.50 1.47
N ILE A 34 -11.95 -0.06 0.37
CA ILE A 34 -12.25 0.39 -0.98
C ILE A 34 -13.53 -0.31 -1.45
N GLN A 35 -14.56 0.48 -1.71
CA GLN A 35 -15.88 -0.03 -2.08
C GLN A 35 -16.00 -0.19 -3.59
N GLN A 36 -15.32 0.69 -4.34
CA GLN A 36 -15.37 0.70 -5.79
C GLN A 36 -14.13 1.36 -6.40
N ILE A 37 -13.64 0.78 -7.49
CA ILE A 37 -12.66 1.41 -8.37
C ILE A 37 -13.33 1.61 -9.72
N VAL A 38 -13.32 2.85 -10.21
CA VAL A 38 -13.85 3.24 -11.51
C VAL A 38 -12.70 3.70 -12.38
N ILE A 39 -12.52 3.06 -13.53
CA ILE A 39 -11.68 3.60 -14.61
C ILE A 39 -12.56 4.57 -15.40
N ASP A 40 -12.27 5.86 -15.27
CA ASP A 40 -13.01 6.90 -15.99
C ASP A 40 -12.49 7.03 -17.43
N GLN A 41 -11.17 6.87 -17.65
CA GLN A 41 -10.57 6.98 -18.97
C GLN A 41 -9.41 5.99 -19.18
N THR A 42 -9.23 5.59 -20.44
CA THR A 42 -8.07 4.82 -20.91
C THR A 42 -7.53 5.45 -22.19
N VAL A 43 -6.24 5.76 -22.21
CA VAL A 43 -5.54 6.35 -23.37
C VAL A 43 -4.29 5.55 -23.67
N THR A 44 -3.95 5.38 -24.95
CA THR A 44 -2.64 4.86 -25.35
C THR A 44 -1.82 6.00 -25.93
N VAL A 45 -0.59 6.15 -25.46
CA VAL A 45 0.36 7.20 -25.88
C VAL A 45 1.72 6.57 -26.09
N ASP A 46 2.40 6.95 -27.17
CA ASP A 46 3.76 6.51 -27.45
C ASP A 46 4.77 7.45 -26.80
N PHE A 47 5.70 6.88 -26.04
CA PHE A 47 6.77 7.61 -25.37
C PHE A 47 8.14 7.08 -25.80
N THR A 48 9.18 7.90 -25.62
CA THR A 48 10.57 7.49 -25.77
C THR A 48 11.21 7.42 -24.37
N PRO A 49 11.07 6.30 -23.66
CA PRO A 49 11.48 6.21 -22.25
C PRO A 49 13.01 6.23 -22.10
N ILE A 50 13.51 6.56 -20.92
CA ILE A 50 14.90 6.45 -20.52
C ILE A 50 15.23 4.98 -20.26
N ILE A 51 16.30 4.49 -20.87
CA ILE A 51 16.77 3.10 -20.69
C ILE A 51 17.14 2.89 -19.21
N LEU A 52 16.65 1.80 -18.61
CA LEU A 52 16.91 1.51 -17.20
C LEU A 52 18.42 1.43 -16.92
N GLY A 53 18.89 2.19 -15.93
CA GLY A 53 20.32 2.25 -15.56
C GLY A 53 21.14 3.27 -16.37
N THR A 54 20.52 4.05 -17.25
CA THR A 54 21.17 5.14 -17.98
C THR A 54 20.44 6.48 -17.78
N SER A 55 20.98 7.54 -18.38
CA SER A 55 20.36 8.87 -18.47
C SER A 55 19.95 9.23 -19.91
N THR A 56 19.97 8.25 -20.82
CA THR A 56 19.70 8.46 -22.25
C THR A 56 18.31 7.92 -22.60
N PRO A 57 17.46 8.72 -23.26
CA PRO A 57 16.24 8.21 -23.89
C PRO A 57 16.57 7.08 -24.88
N ASP A 58 15.64 6.14 -25.01
CA ASP A 58 15.66 5.11 -26.05
C ASP A 58 15.63 5.79 -27.44
N THR A 59 15.96 5.03 -28.47
CA THR A 59 15.79 5.42 -29.88
C THR A 59 14.45 4.94 -30.44
N THR A 60 13.76 4.05 -29.73
CA THR A 60 12.48 3.46 -30.11
C THR A 60 11.33 4.04 -29.28
N MET A 61 10.19 4.26 -29.94
CA MET A 61 8.96 4.61 -29.23
C MET A 61 8.32 3.34 -28.65
N THR A 62 7.87 3.44 -27.41
CA THR A 62 7.13 2.39 -26.71
C THR A 62 5.74 2.91 -26.38
N SER A 63 4.70 2.14 -26.71
CA SER A 63 3.32 2.46 -26.32
C SER A 63 3.10 2.20 -24.84
N TYR A 64 2.55 3.20 -24.14
CA TYR A 64 2.07 3.10 -22.77
C TYR A 64 0.56 3.32 -22.74
N THR A 65 -0.12 2.54 -21.90
CA THR A 65 -1.52 2.77 -21.57
C THR A 65 -1.62 3.56 -20.27
N ILE A 66 -2.39 4.63 -20.32
CA ILE A 66 -2.72 5.51 -19.20
C ILE A 66 -4.15 5.22 -18.78
N TYR A 67 -4.34 4.80 -17.54
CA TYR A 67 -5.65 4.66 -16.90
C TYR A 67 -5.82 5.80 -15.90
N THR A 68 -6.90 6.55 -15.98
CA THR A 68 -7.27 7.52 -14.95
C THR A 68 -8.64 7.17 -14.39
N GLY A 69 -8.85 7.47 -13.11
CA GLY A 69 -10.10 7.11 -12.48
C GLY A 69 -10.24 7.53 -11.04
N ARG A 70 -11.23 6.95 -10.38
CA ARG A 70 -11.62 7.23 -9.00
C ARG A 70 -11.76 5.95 -8.18
N ILE A 71 -11.29 6.02 -6.94
CA ILE A 71 -11.45 5.02 -5.89
C ILE A 71 -12.42 5.59 -4.88
N PHE A 72 -13.48 4.86 -4.58
CA PHE A 72 -14.48 5.19 -3.57
C PHE A 72 -14.25 4.28 -2.37
N GLY A 73 -14.15 4.85 -1.18
CA GLY A 73 -13.91 4.10 0.04
C GLY A 73 -14.64 4.67 1.25
N GLU A 74 -14.59 3.92 2.35
CA GLU A 74 -15.21 4.27 3.62
C GLU A 74 -14.21 4.07 4.76
N LEU A 75 -14.31 4.95 5.77
CA LEU A 75 -13.50 4.95 6.98
C LEU A 75 -14.38 4.76 8.21
N GLU A 76 -13.96 3.87 9.12
CA GLU A 76 -14.56 3.75 10.45
C GLU A 76 -14.08 4.86 11.38
N LEU A 77 -15.02 5.59 11.99
CA LEU A 77 -14.70 6.67 12.93
C LEU A 77 -14.08 6.17 14.23
N ASP A 78 -14.46 4.97 14.67
CA ASP A 78 -14.00 4.34 15.90
C ASP A 78 -12.88 3.33 15.65
N ASP A 79 -12.11 3.49 14.57
CA ASP A 79 -10.79 2.86 14.40
C ASP A 79 -9.71 3.79 15.01
N PRO A 80 -9.41 3.64 16.32
CA PRO A 80 -8.49 4.52 17.02
C PRO A 80 -7.05 4.38 16.55
N ASP A 81 -6.68 3.26 15.93
CA ASP A 81 -5.30 2.94 15.60
C ASP A 81 -4.90 3.57 14.25
N ASN A 82 -5.84 3.67 13.31
CA ASN A 82 -5.57 4.18 11.96
C ASN A 82 -6.15 5.58 11.68
N ASN A 83 -7.32 5.91 12.23
CA ASN A 83 -8.08 7.09 11.77
C ASN A 83 -8.00 8.31 12.70
N LYS A 84 -7.44 8.18 13.91
CA LYS A 84 -7.25 9.31 14.85
C LYS A 84 -6.32 10.41 14.34
N ILE A 85 -5.43 10.11 13.39
CA ILE A 85 -4.52 11.09 12.82
C ILE A 85 -5.22 12.02 11.82
N ILE A 86 -6.37 11.61 11.31
CA ILE A 86 -7.15 12.38 10.35
C ILE A 86 -7.83 13.52 11.11
N THR A 87 -7.33 14.72 10.91
CA THR A 87 -7.91 15.94 11.49
C THR A 87 -9.33 16.11 11.01
N ASP A 88 -10.24 16.45 11.92
CA ASP A 88 -11.64 16.77 11.63
C ASP A 88 -12.49 15.62 11.06
N ILE A 89 -12.03 14.36 11.14
CA ILE A 89 -12.81 13.20 10.68
C ILE A 89 -14.19 13.13 11.37
N ASP A 90 -14.27 13.55 12.63
CA ASP A 90 -15.52 13.62 13.39
C ASP A 90 -16.53 14.64 12.86
N LEU A 91 -16.05 15.65 12.13
CA LEU A 91 -16.85 16.73 11.51
C LEU A 91 -17.34 16.36 10.10
N ALA A 92 -16.81 15.29 9.50
CA ALA A 92 -17.21 14.86 8.16
C ALA A 92 -18.66 14.32 8.12
N PRO A 93 -19.37 14.45 6.99
CA PRO A 93 -20.65 13.79 6.78
C PRO A 93 -20.55 12.27 6.95
N LYS A 94 -21.55 11.66 7.59
CA LYS A 94 -21.52 10.25 7.98
C LYS A 94 -22.59 9.47 7.23
N ASN A 95 -22.22 8.32 6.70
CA ASN A 95 -23.17 7.31 6.20
C ASN A 95 -23.09 6.07 7.09
N LYS A 96 -24.16 5.77 7.83
CA LYS A 96 -24.24 4.61 8.74
C LYS A 96 -23.01 4.46 9.67
N ARG A 97 -22.55 5.59 10.24
CA ARG A 97 -21.37 5.74 11.12
C ARG A 97 -19.99 5.71 10.43
N ARG A 98 -19.94 5.53 9.11
CA ARG A 98 -18.72 5.59 8.32
C ARG A 98 -18.55 6.96 7.67
N VAL A 99 -17.33 7.33 7.33
CA VAL A 99 -17.01 8.51 6.51
C VAL A 99 -16.59 8.05 5.13
N GLU A 100 -17.31 8.49 4.10
CA GLU A 100 -16.97 8.18 2.71
C GLU A 100 -15.87 9.10 2.19
N TYR A 101 -15.00 8.56 1.35
CA TYR A 101 -13.98 9.34 0.63
C TYR A 101 -13.90 8.92 -0.83
N VAL A 102 -13.38 9.85 -1.66
CA VAL A 102 -13.02 9.60 -3.04
C VAL A 102 -11.57 9.99 -3.24
N ALA A 103 -10.78 9.11 -3.82
CA ALA A 103 -9.43 9.38 -4.28
C ALA A 103 -9.37 9.25 -5.81
N ASN A 104 -8.59 10.11 -6.47
CA ASN A 104 -8.29 9.94 -7.89
C ASN A 104 -7.05 9.07 -8.03
N PHE A 105 -6.92 8.35 -9.14
CA PHE A 105 -5.70 7.61 -9.47
C PHE A 105 -5.31 7.82 -10.93
N GLU A 106 -4.01 7.65 -11.21
CA GLU A 106 -3.50 7.43 -12.57
C GLU A 106 -2.49 6.29 -12.58
N ILE A 107 -2.59 5.42 -13.59
CA ILE A 107 -1.64 4.33 -13.85
C ILE A 107 -1.08 4.52 -15.25
N VAL A 108 0.24 4.66 -15.39
CA VAL A 108 0.94 4.69 -16.68
C VAL A 108 1.82 3.45 -16.78
N THR A 109 1.49 2.54 -17.70
CA THR A 109 2.16 1.24 -17.82
C THR A 109 2.41 0.88 -19.28
N PRO A 110 3.49 0.16 -19.64
CA PRO A 110 3.66 -0.37 -20.99
C PRO A 110 2.41 -1.13 -21.45
N THR A 111 1.94 -0.82 -22.66
CA THR A 111 0.74 -1.43 -23.24
C THR A 111 0.94 -2.92 -23.44
N ASP A 112 2.10 -3.32 -23.98
CA ASP A 112 2.52 -4.72 -24.05
C ASP A 112 3.00 -5.21 -22.67
N PRO A 113 2.33 -6.20 -22.05
CA PRO A 113 2.76 -6.77 -20.78
C PRO A 113 4.18 -7.34 -20.80
N ALA A 114 4.68 -7.81 -21.94
CA ALA A 114 6.04 -8.35 -22.07
C ALA A 114 7.12 -7.27 -21.88
N GLN A 115 6.78 -5.99 -22.05
CA GLN A 115 7.70 -4.86 -21.85
C GLN A 115 7.73 -4.36 -20.41
N ARG A 116 6.94 -4.93 -19.49
CA ARG A 116 6.88 -4.52 -18.08
C ARG A 116 8.03 -5.15 -17.31
N SER A 117 8.86 -4.32 -16.68
CA SER A 117 10.04 -4.78 -15.92
C SER A 117 9.71 -5.30 -14.52
N GLY A 118 8.46 -5.10 -14.05
CA GLY A 118 8.06 -5.35 -12.66
C GLY A 118 8.41 -4.21 -11.70
N LEU A 119 9.09 -3.16 -12.18
CA LEU A 119 9.31 -1.93 -11.40
C LEU A 119 8.03 -1.10 -11.33
N MET A 120 7.59 -0.79 -10.10
CA MET A 120 6.50 0.16 -9.84
C MET A 120 7.05 1.42 -9.17
N ILE A 121 6.74 2.59 -9.74
CA ILE A 121 7.10 3.90 -9.21
C ILE A 121 5.83 4.57 -8.72
N HIS A 122 5.77 4.85 -7.41
CA HIS A 122 4.68 5.61 -6.81
C HIS A 122 5.04 7.10 -6.79
N ALA A 123 4.36 7.89 -7.61
CA ALA A 123 4.54 9.33 -7.71
C ALA A 123 3.53 10.03 -6.80
N VAL A 124 3.97 10.52 -5.64
CA VAL A 124 3.07 11.14 -4.66
C VAL A 124 2.81 12.60 -5.03
N PRO A 125 1.57 13.01 -5.35
CA PRO A 125 1.25 14.40 -5.66
C PRO A 125 1.37 15.26 -4.41
N ASN A 126 2.15 16.34 -4.51
CA ASN A 126 2.27 17.34 -3.46
C ASN A 126 1.51 18.60 -3.90
N ARG A 127 0.46 18.97 -3.16
CA ARG A 127 -0.44 20.11 -3.45
C ARG A 127 -1.29 19.97 -4.71
N GLY A 128 -1.65 18.74 -5.07
CA GLY A 128 -2.48 18.43 -6.25
C GLY A 128 -1.69 18.43 -7.56
N GLY A 129 -2.38 18.17 -8.66
CA GLY A 129 -1.77 17.97 -9.98
C GLY A 129 -1.28 16.54 -10.21
N ASN A 130 -0.72 16.30 -11.41
CA ASN A 130 -0.16 15.02 -11.80
C ASN A 130 1.34 14.97 -11.42
N ALA A 131 1.73 14.00 -10.60
CA ALA A 131 3.10 13.77 -10.15
C ALA A 131 3.94 12.91 -11.11
N ILE A 132 3.30 12.22 -12.05
CA ILE A 132 3.96 11.37 -13.04
C ILE A 132 4.58 12.25 -14.13
N ASN A 133 5.91 12.22 -14.24
CA ASN A 133 6.63 12.92 -15.30
C ASN A 133 6.68 12.07 -16.58
N THR A 134 5.74 12.30 -17.49
CA THR A 134 5.64 11.58 -18.77
C THR A 134 6.77 11.92 -19.77
N SER A 135 7.55 12.98 -19.51
CA SER A 135 8.74 13.32 -20.31
C SER A 135 9.99 12.58 -19.86
N ALA A 136 9.95 11.84 -18.74
CA ALA A 136 11.08 11.14 -18.16
C ALA A 136 10.70 9.75 -17.63
N LEU A 137 9.86 9.03 -18.38
CA LEU A 137 9.51 7.65 -18.05
C LEU A 137 10.74 6.74 -18.14
N ILE A 138 10.88 5.80 -17.22
CA ILE A 138 11.88 4.74 -17.23
C ILE A 138 11.31 3.56 -17.99
N GLN A 139 12.12 2.98 -18.86
CA GLN A 139 11.74 1.87 -19.71
C GLN A 139 11.19 0.70 -18.88
N GLY A 140 9.99 0.25 -19.27
CA GLY A 140 9.31 -0.89 -18.65
C GLY A 140 8.71 -0.63 -17.26
N ALA A 141 8.93 0.53 -16.66
CA ALA A 141 8.36 0.87 -15.36
C ALA A 141 6.85 1.16 -15.45
N THR A 142 6.11 0.77 -14.43
CA THR A 142 4.73 1.20 -14.21
C THR A 142 4.70 2.32 -13.19
N TYR A 143 4.00 3.40 -13.51
CA TYR A 143 3.82 4.55 -12.64
C TYR A 143 2.42 4.54 -12.07
N VAL A 144 2.30 4.88 -10.78
CA VAL A 144 1.03 5.04 -10.07
C VAL A 144 1.07 6.32 -9.26
N GLN A 145 -0.06 7.01 -9.18
CA GLN A 145 -0.32 8.11 -8.24
C GLN A 145 -1.74 8.02 -7.70
#